data_AF-A0A960EL77-F1
#
_entry.id   AF-A0A960EL77-F1
#
_cell.length_a   1.000
_cell.length_b   1.000
_cell.length_c   1.000
_cell.angle_alpha   90.00
_cell.angle_beta   90.00
_cell.angle_gamma   90.00
#
_symmetry.space_group_name_H-M   'P 1'
#
loop_
_entity.id
_entity.type
_entity.pdbx_description
1 polymer ?
#
loop_
_entity_poly.entity_id
_entity_poly.type
_entity_poly.pdbx_seq_one_letter_code
_entity_poly.pdbx_strand_id
1 'polypeptide(L)'
;MTTSGTPAHRAAVVVGALRCASGISFLVAPERANRLWGGDPDDIGPTASLLLRSMGYRDALIGALLARAGLRGDDRAAGWFLAGAGADLADLVGGLANHDRLTPEARRKGIGSAAAAIGVGLAGAAATSRRSARGG
;
A
#
# COMPACT_ATOMS: atom_id res chain seq x y z
N MET A 1 -25.62 5.39 28.23
CA MET A 1 -24.68 4.33 27.83
C MET A 1 -23.76 4.91 26.75
N THR A 2 -22.68 5.56 27.16
CA THR A 2 -21.70 6.18 26.25
C THR A 2 -20.78 5.10 25.73
N THR A 3 -20.87 4.76 24.43
CA THR A 3 -19.83 4.00 23.77
C THR A 3 -18.56 4.84 23.82
N SER A 4 -17.65 4.53 24.73
CA SER A 4 -16.28 5.00 24.68
C SER A 4 -15.64 4.40 23.43
N GLY A 5 -15.84 5.04 22.28
CA GLY A 5 -15.24 4.62 21.03
C GLY A 5 -13.72 4.69 21.17
N THR A 6 -13.05 3.55 20.96
CA THR A 6 -11.59 3.48 20.97
C THR A 6 -11.03 4.56 20.04
N PRO A 7 -10.12 5.44 20.51
CA PRO A 7 -9.68 6.58 19.73
C PRO A 7 -9.00 6.13 18.42
N ALA A 8 -9.51 6.65 17.29
CA ALA A 8 -9.09 6.28 15.94
C ALA A 8 -7.56 6.25 15.74
N HIS A 9 -7.09 5.30 14.93
CA HIS A 9 -5.68 5.19 14.55
C HIS A 9 -5.40 6.11 13.37
N ARG A 10 -5.06 7.38 13.64
CA ARG A 10 -4.79 8.40 12.61
C ARG A 10 -3.81 7.91 11.53
N ALA A 11 -2.74 7.23 11.93
CA ALA A 11 -1.78 6.66 11.00
C ALA A 11 -2.42 5.62 10.06
N ALA A 12 -3.24 4.71 10.58
CA ALA A 12 -3.96 3.73 9.75
C ALA A 12 -4.94 4.39 8.78
N VAL A 13 -5.63 5.45 9.23
CA VAL A 13 -6.53 6.22 8.35
C VAL A 13 -5.75 6.87 7.20
N VAL A 14 -4.67 7.59 7.51
CA VAL A 14 -3.87 8.31 6.50
C VAL A 14 -3.19 7.34 5.54
N VAL A 15 -2.48 6.33 6.06
CA VAL A 15 -1.78 5.35 5.22
C VAL A 15 -2.77 4.53 4.40
N GLY A 16 -3.88 4.09 5.01
CA GLY A 16 -4.94 3.36 4.31
C GLY A 16 -5.58 4.18 3.20
N ALA A 17 -5.89 5.46 3.45
CA ALA A 17 -6.48 6.34 2.44
C ALA A 17 -5.51 6.61 1.27
N LEU A 18 -4.24 6.88 1.57
CA LEU A 18 -3.22 7.07 0.54
C LEU A 18 -3.03 5.83 -0.31
N ARG A 19 -2.91 4.64 0.31
CA ARG A 19 -2.81 3.38 -0.43
C ARG A 19 -4.05 3.12 -1.27
N CYS A 20 -5.23 3.40 -0.73
CA CYS A 20 -6.49 3.23 -1.43
C CYS A 20 -6.57 4.10 -2.69
N ALA A 21 -6.28 5.40 -2.55
CA ALA A 21 -6.28 6.34 -3.67
C ALA A 21 -5.25 5.99 -4.74
N SER A 22 -4.04 5.57 -4.33
CA SER A 22 -3.02 5.08 -5.25
C SER A 22 -3.49 3.82 -5.99
N GLY A 23 -4.08 2.85 -5.29
CA GLY A 23 -4.61 1.62 -5.89
C GLY A 23 -5.74 1.89 -6.91
N ILE A 24 -6.67 2.78 -6.57
CA ILE A 24 -7.74 3.21 -7.49
C ILE A 24 -7.14 3.86 -8.76
N SER A 25 -6.06 4.62 -8.63
CA SER A 25 -5.40 5.25 -9.77
C SER A 25 -4.83 4.20 -10.74
N PHE A 26 -4.19 3.14 -10.22
CA PHE A 26 -3.73 2.00 -11.03
C PHE A 26 -4.87 1.17 -11.61
N LEU A 27 -6.01 1.08 -10.92
CA LEU A 27 -7.18 0.34 -11.39
C LEU A 27 -7.88 1.05 -12.57
N VAL A 28 -8.06 2.37 -12.47
CA VAL A 28 -8.82 3.17 -13.44
C VAL A 28 -7.95 3.64 -14.60
N ALA A 29 -6.69 4.03 -14.33
CA ALA A 29 -5.80 4.62 -15.31
C ALA A 29 -4.36 4.08 -15.15
N PRO A 30 -4.13 2.76 -15.40
CA PRO A 30 -2.84 2.12 -15.17
C PRO A 30 -1.70 2.75 -15.96
N GLU A 31 -1.94 3.25 -17.18
CA GLU A 31 -0.91 3.88 -18.02
C GLU A 31 -0.44 5.21 -17.41
N ARG A 32 -1.39 6.02 -16.91
CA ARG A 32 -1.06 7.30 -16.24
C ARG A 32 -0.37 7.07 -14.91
N ALA A 33 -0.80 6.05 -14.17
CA ALA A 33 -0.15 5.65 -12.93
C ALA A 33 1.27 5.14 -13.20
N ASN A 34 1.48 4.24 -14.16
CA ASN A 34 2.81 3.73 -14.54
C ASN A 34 3.78 4.87 -14.89
N ARG A 35 3.32 5.85 -15.68
CA ARG A 35 4.12 7.04 -16.03
C ARG A 35 4.54 7.86 -14.82
N LEU A 36 3.66 8.04 -13.83
CA LEU A 36 4.01 8.77 -12.60
C LEU A 36 5.19 8.11 -11.86
N TRP A 37 5.26 6.78 -11.93
CA TRP A 37 6.29 5.96 -11.31
C TRP A 37 7.53 5.74 -12.18
N GLY A 38 7.63 6.42 -13.33
CA GLY A 38 8.80 6.39 -14.22
C GLY A 38 8.80 5.24 -15.23
N GLY A 39 7.70 4.50 -15.35
CA GLY A 39 7.52 3.50 -16.39
C GLY A 39 7.15 4.13 -17.73
N ASP A 40 7.49 3.45 -18.83
CA ASP A 40 7.12 3.87 -20.17
C ASP A 40 5.60 3.68 -20.38
N PRO A 41 4.83 4.74 -20.66
CA PRO A 41 3.39 4.62 -20.92
C PRO A 41 3.07 3.98 -22.27
N ASP A 42 3.99 4.00 -23.23
CA ASP A 42 3.78 3.51 -24.59
C ASP A 42 4.12 2.01 -24.73
N ASP A 43 4.71 1.41 -23.70
CA ASP A 43 5.08 -0.01 -23.61
C ASP A 43 4.28 -0.79 -22.54
N ILE A 44 2.96 -0.59 -22.49
CA ILE A 44 2.07 -1.38 -21.64
C ILE A 44 1.24 -2.35 -22.48
N GLY A 45 1.81 -3.54 -22.73
CA GLY A 45 1.07 -4.64 -23.35
C GLY A 45 -0.13 -5.11 -22.51
N PRO A 46 -1.09 -5.86 -23.09
CA PRO A 46 -2.32 -6.28 -22.40
C PRO A 46 -2.09 -6.99 -21.05
N THR A 47 -1.07 -7.85 -20.97
CA THR A 47 -0.69 -8.54 -19.72
C THR A 47 -0.19 -7.58 -18.66
N ALA A 48 0.66 -6.62 -19.01
CA ALA A 48 1.16 -5.61 -18.06
C ALA A 48 0.00 -4.72 -17.56
N SER A 49 -0.91 -4.35 -18.45
CA SER A 49 -2.11 -3.58 -18.11
C SER A 49 -3.03 -4.35 -17.14
N LEU A 50 -3.21 -5.66 -17.36
CA LEU A 50 -3.95 -6.54 -16.44
C LEU A 50 -3.26 -6.63 -15.06
N LEU A 51 -1.95 -6.82 -15.03
CA LEU A 51 -1.17 -6.91 -13.79
C LEU A 51 -1.23 -5.60 -12.99
N LEU A 52 -1.10 -4.45 -13.65
CA LEU A 52 -1.23 -3.13 -13.02
C LEU A 52 -2.63 -2.92 -12.43
N ARG A 53 -3.69 -3.32 -13.13
CA ARG A 53 -5.05 -3.24 -12.59
C ARG A 53 -5.26 -4.18 -11.40
N SER A 54 -4.71 -5.39 -11.45
CA SER A 54 -4.76 -6.35 -10.34
C SER A 54 -4.03 -5.82 -9.11
N MET A 55 -2.83 -5.28 -9.30
CA MET A 55 -2.06 -4.57 -8.27
C MET A 55 -2.86 -3.41 -7.68
N GLY A 56 -3.47 -2.57 -8.54
CA GLY A 56 -4.31 -1.46 -8.12
C GLY A 56 -5.52 -1.90 -7.30
N TYR A 57 -6.22 -2.96 -7.71
CA TYR A 57 -7.35 -3.52 -6.95
C TYR A 57 -6.91 -4.01 -5.56
N ARG A 58 -5.81 -4.77 -5.49
CA ARG A 58 -5.23 -5.26 -4.24
C ARG A 58 -4.95 -4.10 -3.28
N ASP A 59 -4.32 -3.05 -3.78
CA ASP A 59 -3.91 -1.90 -2.95
C ASP A 59 -5.10 -1.04 -2.54
N ALA A 60 -6.09 -0.89 -3.42
CA ALA A 60 -7.37 -0.26 -3.11
C ALA A 60 -8.08 -0.98 -1.95
N LEU A 61 -8.17 -2.30 -2.04
CA LEU A 61 -8.84 -3.13 -1.04
C LEU A 61 -8.11 -3.09 0.31
N ILE A 62 -6.80 -3.34 0.33
CA ILE A 62 -5.99 -3.30 1.55
C ILE A 62 -6.07 -1.91 2.19
N GLY A 63 -5.93 -0.85 1.38
CA GLY A 63 -5.99 0.53 1.84
C GLY A 63 -7.34 0.89 2.46
N ALA A 64 -8.44 0.52 1.80
CA ALA A 64 -9.78 0.76 2.30
C ALA A 64 -10.05 0.03 3.63
N LEU A 65 -9.60 -1.22 3.75
CA LEU A 65 -9.77 -2.02 4.96
C LEU A 65 -8.90 -1.49 6.12
N LEU A 66 -7.67 -1.04 5.83
CA LEU A 66 -6.81 -0.37 6.79
C LEU A 66 -7.44 0.95 7.28
N ALA A 67 -7.92 1.79 6.37
CA ALA A 67 -8.56 3.06 6.71
C ALA A 67 -9.83 2.84 7.55
N ARG A 68 -10.66 1.86 7.16
CA ARG A 68 -11.86 1.47 7.93
C ARG A 68 -11.52 0.97 9.33
N ALA A 69 -10.51 0.11 9.46
CA ALA A 69 -10.04 -0.36 10.77
C ALA A 69 -9.52 0.82 11.62
N GLY A 70 -8.78 1.74 11.01
CA GLY A 70 -8.27 2.95 11.65
C GLY A 70 -9.37 3.88 12.17
N LEU A 71 -10.41 4.12 11.36
CA LEU A 71 -11.58 4.92 11.74
C LEU A 71 -12.36 4.30 12.91
N ARG A 72 -12.38 2.97 12.99
CA ARG A 72 -13.10 2.22 14.03
C ARG A 72 -12.28 1.94 15.28
N GLY A 73 -10.98 2.25 15.28
CA GLY A 73 -10.09 1.87 16.38
C GLY A 73 -9.95 0.36 16.53
N ASP A 74 -10.03 -0.39 15.42
CA ASP A 74 -10.01 -1.86 15.41
C ASP A 74 -8.58 -2.41 15.42
N ASP A 75 -8.31 -3.39 16.28
CA ASP A 75 -7.04 -4.10 16.40
C ASP A 75 -6.61 -4.79 15.09
N ARG A 76 -7.56 -5.08 14.19
CA ARG A 76 -7.27 -5.59 12.84
C ARG A 76 -6.42 -4.65 11.99
N ALA A 77 -6.27 -3.38 12.35
CA ALA A 77 -5.41 -2.44 11.64
C ALA A 77 -3.96 -2.95 11.54
N ALA A 78 -3.46 -3.68 12.55
CA ALA A 78 -2.13 -4.28 12.51
C ALA A 78 -1.99 -5.31 11.36
N GLY A 79 -3.01 -6.15 11.17
CA GLY A 79 -3.05 -7.13 10.08
C GLY A 79 -3.07 -6.46 8.69
N TRP A 80 -3.82 -5.36 8.54
CA TRP A 80 -3.88 -4.63 7.27
C TRP A 80 -2.58 -3.87 6.95
N PHE A 81 -1.87 -3.38 7.97
CA PHE A 81 -0.52 -2.84 7.79
C PHE A 81 0.46 -3.92 7.28
N LEU A 82 0.42 -5.13 7.86
CA LEU A 82 1.25 -6.25 7.42
C LEU A 82 0.89 -6.73 6.01
N ALA A 83 -0.40 -6.77 5.67
CA ALA A 83 -0.85 -7.09 4.33
C ALA A 83 -0.30 -6.08 3.29
N GLY A 84 -0.32 -4.79 3.62
CA GLY A 84 0.29 -3.76 2.78
C GLY A 84 1.81 -3.96 2.63
N ALA A 85 2.53 -4.17 3.74
CA ALA A 85 3.97 -4.44 3.70
C ALA A 85 4.32 -5.69 2.87
N GLY A 86 3.52 -6.75 2.96
CA GLY A 86 3.70 -7.97 2.16
C GLY A 86 3.49 -7.72 0.66
N ALA A 87 2.49 -6.92 0.31
CA ALA A 87 2.28 -6.49 -1.07
C ALA A 87 3.46 -5.66 -1.60
N ASP A 88 3.95 -4.69 -0.82
CA ASP A 88 5.09 -3.84 -1.21
C ASP A 88 6.40 -4.64 -1.31
N LEU A 89 6.56 -5.66 -0.47
CA LEU A 89 7.68 -6.60 -0.56
C LEU A 89 7.65 -7.42 -1.85
N ALA A 90 6.46 -7.90 -2.25
CA ALA A 90 6.32 -8.62 -3.53
C ALA A 90 6.70 -7.71 -4.71
N ASP A 91 6.26 -6.46 -4.69
CA ASP A 91 6.58 -5.48 -5.72
C ASP A 91 8.09 -5.14 -5.73
N LEU A 92 8.71 -5.03 -4.55
CA LEU A 92 10.16 -4.83 -4.41
C LEU A 92 10.96 -6.00 -4.99
N VAL A 93 10.57 -7.24 -4.68
CA VAL A 93 11.21 -8.45 -5.24
C VAL A 93 11.06 -8.48 -6.76
N GLY A 94 9.86 -8.18 -7.27
CA GLY A 94 9.62 -8.07 -8.72
C GLY A 94 10.48 -6.99 -9.37
N GLY A 95 10.62 -5.83 -8.74
CA GLY A 95 11.45 -4.72 -9.22
C GLY A 95 12.94 -5.05 -9.21
N LEU A 96 13.43 -5.71 -8.15
CA LEU A 96 14.83 -6.17 -8.06
C LEU A 96 15.15 -7.24 -9.09
N ALA A 97 14.25 -8.21 -9.31
CA ALA A 97 14.42 -9.26 -10.31
C ALA A 97 14.50 -8.70 -11.75
N ASN A 98 13.96 -7.50 -11.99
CA ASN A 98 13.94 -6.85 -13.31
C ASN A 98 14.79 -5.56 -13.35
N HIS A 99 15.64 -5.30 -12.36
CA HIS A 99 16.28 -4.00 -12.15
C HIS A 99 17.14 -3.52 -13.34
N ASP A 100 17.77 -4.43 -14.08
CA ASP A 100 18.59 -4.13 -15.26
C ASP A 100 17.76 -3.66 -16.47
N ARG A 101 16.44 -3.91 -16.44
CA ARG A 101 15.50 -3.54 -17.50
C ARG A 101 14.74 -2.25 -17.17
N LEU A 102 14.97 -1.69 -15.98
CA LEU A 102 14.31 -0.46 -15.52
C LEU A 102 15.17 0.76 -15.85
N THR A 103 14.52 1.86 -16.23
CA THR A 103 15.19 3.16 -16.30
C THR A 103 15.72 3.55 -14.90
N PRO A 104 16.80 4.34 -14.81
CA PRO A 104 17.33 4.78 -13.50
C PRO A 104 16.29 5.49 -12.62
N GLU A 105 15.34 6.19 -13.26
CA GLU A 105 14.22 6.86 -12.60
C GLU A 105 13.20 5.85 -12.04
N ALA A 106 12.75 4.89 -12.86
CA ALA A 106 11.86 3.81 -12.43
C ALA A 106 12.48 2.99 -11.29
N ARG A 107 13.79 2.71 -11.37
CA ARG A 107 14.51 2.00 -10.31
C ARG A 107 14.46 2.78 -9.00
N ARG A 108 14.76 4.08 -9.02
CA ARG A 108 14.77 4.92 -7.82
C ARG A 108 13.37 5.07 -7.23
N LYS A 109 12.38 5.37 -8.06
CA LYS A 109 10.99 5.58 -7.63
C LYS A 109 10.33 4.27 -7.19
N GLY A 110 10.49 3.18 -7.93
CA GLY A 110 9.88 1.89 -7.64
C GLY A 110 10.50 1.20 -6.42
N ILE A 111 11.80 0.92 -6.47
CA ILE A 111 12.50 0.20 -5.37
C ILE A 111 12.53 1.04 -4.09
N GLY A 112 12.82 2.34 -4.23
CA GLY A 112 12.90 3.25 -3.09
C GLY A 112 11.57 3.43 -2.37
N SER A 113 10.47 3.59 -3.12
CA SER A 113 9.15 3.75 -2.51
C SER A 113 8.64 2.44 -1.89
N ALA A 114 8.89 1.30 -2.52
CA ALA A 114 8.52 0.00 -1.97
C ALA A 114 9.23 -0.27 -0.64
N ALA A 115 10.54 -0.02 -0.55
CA ALA A 115 11.29 -0.16 0.70
C ALA A 115 10.74 0.74 1.82
N ALA A 116 10.42 2.01 1.51
CA ALA A 116 9.82 2.93 2.47
C ALA A 116 8.42 2.47 2.91
N ALA A 117 7.59 1.98 1.98
CA ALA A 117 6.24 1.51 2.26
C ALA A 117 6.23 0.26 3.15
N ILE A 118 7.17 -0.68 2.94
CA ILE A 118 7.40 -1.81 3.85
C ILE A 118 7.71 -1.30 5.27
N GLY A 119 8.61 -0.32 5.39
CA GLY A 119 8.95 0.29 6.68
C GLY A 119 7.74 0.89 7.39
N VAL A 120 6.89 1.63 6.66
CA VAL A 120 5.62 2.18 7.17
C VAL A 120 4.68 1.07 7.63
N GLY A 121 4.54 -0.01 6.85
CA GLY A 121 3.69 -1.14 7.21
C GLY A 121 4.16 -1.86 8.47
N LEU A 122 5.46 -2.18 8.58
CA LEU A 122 6.02 -2.83 9.78
C LEU A 122 5.91 -1.95 11.02
N ALA A 123 6.25 -0.65 10.89
CA ALA A 123 6.14 0.30 11.99
C ALA A 123 4.67 0.50 12.43
N GLY A 124 3.75 0.63 11.47
CA GLY A 124 2.31 0.76 11.71
C GLY A 124 1.72 -0.46 12.40
N ALA A 125 2.11 -1.66 11.98
CA ALA A 125 1.71 -2.91 12.62
C ALA A 125 2.21 -2.96 14.07
N ALA A 126 3.51 -2.73 14.30
CA ALA A 126 4.10 -2.75 15.64
C ALA A 126 3.50 -1.68 16.56
N ALA A 127 3.20 -0.48 16.05
CA ALA A 127 2.56 0.58 16.83
C ALA A 127 1.12 0.20 17.22
N THR A 128 0.37 -0.42 16.31
CA THR A 128 -1.02 -0.82 16.55
C THR A 128 -1.09 -1.98 17.56
N SER A 129 -0.29 -3.04 17.37
CA SER A 129 -0.28 -4.19 18.30
C SER A 129 0.11 -3.80 19.72
N ARG A 130 1.07 -2.88 19.89
CA ARG A 130 1.45 -2.35 21.21
C ARG A 130 0.32 -1.57 21.88
N ARG A 131 -0.58 -0.98 21.11
CA ARG A 131 -1.74 -0.25 21.64
C ARG A 131 -2.82 -1.22 22.11
N SER A 132 -3.11 -2.26 21.32
CA SER A 132 -4.05 -3.32 21.68
C SER A 132 -3.61 -4.03 22.97
N ALA A 133 -2.31 -4.36 23.08
CA ALA A 133 -1.74 -5.00 24.27
C ALA A 133 -1.75 -4.13 25.55
N ARG A 134 -1.95 -2.81 25.43
CA ARG A 134 -2.05 -1.87 26.56
C ARG A 134 -3.48 -1.50 26.92
N GLY A 135 -4.44 -1.81 26.05
CA GLY A 135 -5.85 -1.47 26.22
C GLY A 135 -6.74 -2.66 26.60
N GLY A 136 -6.22 -3.89 26.54
CA GLY A 136 -6.81 -5.08 27.16
C GLY A 136 -6.22 -5.32 28.55
#